data_AF-A0A1H6C5X2-F1
#
_entry.id   AF-A0A1H6C5X2-F1
#
_cell.length_a   1.000
_cell.length_b   1.000
_cell.length_c   1.000
_cell.angle_alpha   90.00
_cell.angle_beta   90.00
_cell.angle_gamma   90.00
#
_symmetry.space_group_name_H-M   'P 1'
#
loop_
_entity.id
_entity.type
_entity.pdbx_description
1 polymer ?
#
loop_
_entity_poly.entity_id
_entity_poly.type
_entity_poly.pdbx_seq_one_letter_code
_entity_poly.pdbx_strand_id
1 'polypeptide(L)'
;MNALRAERLFWAGVFAALVAVVVAFVFVPDPTGVLPLVVAVVTFTLVAPIAARLSKGAASRDAEPGDQTVQYVVFFAVAVVGRVALGSLGYDGTGPSLFVFAASWLAASKARRLNPRRWNREAAA
;
A
#
# COMPACT_ATOMS: atom_id res chain seq x y z
N MET A 1 3.99 -7.51 21.66
CA MET A 1 3.11 -7.53 20.46
C MET A 1 3.82 -8.27 19.34
N ASN A 2 3.18 -9.23 18.67
CA ASN A 2 3.82 -9.94 17.54
C ASN A 2 4.13 -8.93 16.42
N ALA A 3 5.38 -8.84 15.98
CA ALA A 3 5.83 -7.86 14.98
C ALA A 3 4.98 -7.90 13.69
N LEU A 4 4.58 -9.10 13.26
CA LEU A 4 3.63 -9.32 12.15
C LEU A 4 2.28 -8.64 12.36
N ARG A 5 1.75 -8.66 13.59
CA ARG A 5 0.46 -8.05 13.91
C ARG A 5 0.55 -6.53 13.89
N ALA A 6 1.68 -5.96 14.34
CA ALA A 6 1.92 -4.53 14.30
C ALA A 6 2.07 -4.02 12.86
N GLU A 7 2.88 -4.70 12.04
CA GLU A 7 3.07 -4.38 10.62
C GLU A 7 1.74 -4.42 9.85
N ARG A 8 0.93 -5.45 10.07
CA ARG A 8 -0.39 -5.58 9.45
C ARG A 8 -1.35 -4.48 9.85
N LEU A 9 -1.37 -4.12 11.13
CA LEU A 9 -2.23 -3.04 11.62
C LEU A 9 -1.81 -1.69 11.04
N PHE A 10 -0.50 -1.44 10.96
CA PHE A 10 0.05 -0.25 10.35
C PHE A 10 -0.37 -0.14 8.88
N TRP A 11 -0.15 -1.18 8.08
CA TRP A 11 -0.50 -1.15 6.66
C TRP A 11 -2.00 -1.17 6.38
N ALA A 12 -2.81 -1.79 7.26
CA ALA A 12 -4.26 -1.65 7.22
C ALA A 12 -4.70 -0.19 7.45
N GLY A 13 -4.04 0.51 8.39
CA GLY A 13 -4.24 1.93 8.62
C GLY A 13 -3.84 2.78 7.41
N VAL A 14 -2.66 2.55 6.82
CA VAL A 14 -2.21 3.24 5.61
C VAL A 14 -3.20 3.03 4.45
N PHE A 15 -3.64 1.80 4.23
CA PHE A 15 -4.65 1.49 3.21
C PHE A 15 -5.97 2.23 3.47
N ALA A 16 -6.48 2.21 4.70
CA ALA A 16 -7.70 2.93 5.06
C ALA A 16 -7.57 4.44 4.86
N ALA A 17 -6.41 5.02 5.17
CA ALA A 17 -6.12 6.42 4.92
C ALA A 17 -6.13 6.76 3.42
N LEU A 18 -5.50 5.94 2.58
CA LEU A 18 -5.52 6.12 1.13
C LEU A 18 -6.95 6.07 0.56
N VAL A 19 -7.74 5.09 0.99
CA VAL A 19 -9.16 4.99 0.59
C VAL A 19 -9.95 6.21 1.06
N ALA A 20 -9.75 6.65 2.30
CA ALA A 20 -10.40 7.83 2.84
C ALA A 20 -10.09 9.10 2.03
N VAL A 21 -8.82 9.30 1.64
CA VAL A 21 -8.41 10.41 0.79
C VAL A 21 -9.08 10.32 -0.59
N VAL A 22 -9.04 9.16 -1.25
CA VAL A 22 -9.68 8.99 -2.56
C VAL A 22 -11.18 9.28 -2.47
N VAL A 23 -11.87 8.73 -1.46
CA VAL A 23 -13.31 8.96 -1.28
C VAL A 23 -13.59 10.44 -1.03
N ALA A 24 -12.83 11.09 -0.15
CA ALA A 24 -13.03 12.48 0.21
C ALA A 24 -12.76 13.46 -0.95
N PHE A 25 -11.75 13.23 -1.79
CA PHE A 25 -11.37 14.19 -2.83
C PHE A 25 -11.97 13.90 -4.19
N VAL A 26 -12.38 12.66 -4.48
CA VAL A 26 -12.98 12.29 -5.77
C VAL A 26 -14.50 12.45 -5.74
N PHE A 27 -15.14 12.14 -4.60
CA PHE A 27 -16.61 12.09 -4.52
C PHE A 27 -17.22 13.30 -3.83
N VAL A 28 -16.45 14.12 -3.12
CA VAL A 28 -16.97 15.36 -2.52
C VAL A 28 -16.93 16.47 -3.58
N PRO A 29 -18.08 17.11 -3.91
CA PRO A 29 -18.15 18.11 -4.97
C PRO A 29 -17.30 19.37 -4.71
N ASP A 30 -17.12 19.72 -3.44
CA ASP A 30 -16.26 20.83 -3.01
C ASP A 30 -15.15 20.31 -2.07
N PRO A 31 -13.92 20.11 -2.58
CA PRO A 31 -12.80 19.59 -1.81
C PRO A 31 -12.16 20.62 -0.86
N THR A 32 -12.61 21.88 -0.86
CA THR A 32 -11.96 22.97 -0.11
C THR A 32 -12.57 23.22 1.27
N GLY A 33 -13.77 22.68 1.54
CA GLY A 33 -14.49 22.85 2.80
C GLY A 33 -14.15 21.84 3.89
N VAL A 34 -14.95 21.82 4.96
CA VAL A 34 -14.82 20.86 6.07
C VAL A 34 -15.42 19.49 5.72
N LEU A 35 -16.32 19.44 4.73
CA LEU A 35 -17.02 18.22 4.32
C LEU A 35 -16.07 17.07 3.89
N PRO A 36 -15.02 17.30 3.07
CA PRO A 36 -14.01 16.27 2.76
C PRO A 36 -13.32 15.71 3.99
N LEU A 37 -13.02 16.53 5.00
CA LEU A 37 -12.41 16.07 6.24
C LEU A 37 -13.35 15.13 7.00
N VAL A 38 -14.64 15.50 7.11
CA VAL A 38 -15.67 14.67 7.76
C VAL A 38 -15.81 13.33 7.02
N VAL A 39 -15.91 13.38 5.69
CA VAL A 39 -16.00 12.18 4.84
C VAL A 39 -14.76 11.31 5.01
N ALA A 40 -13.56 11.87 4.99
CA ALA A 40 -12.31 11.15 5.19
C ALA A 40 -12.29 10.44 6.56
N VAL A 41 -12.66 11.13 7.64
CA VAL A 41 -12.71 10.55 8.98
C VAL A 41 -13.72 9.41 9.03
N VAL A 42 -14.93 9.59 8.50
CA VAL A 42 -15.96 8.54 8.46
C VAL A 42 -15.49 7.34 7.66
N THR A 43 -14.97 7.53 6.45
CA THR A 43 -14.45 6.46 5.61
C THR A 43 -13.30 5.72 6.29
N PHE A 44 -12.35 6.44 6.88
CA PHE A 44 -11.24 5.83 7.62
C PHE A 44 -11.74 4.95 8.76
N THR A 45 -12.69 5.47 9.55
CA THR A 45 -13.23 4.78 10.73
C THR A 45 -13.98 3.50 10.34
N LEU A 46 -14.59 3.46 9.16
CA LEU A 46 -15.26 2.27 8.61
C LEU A 46 -14.26 1.28 7.99
N VAL A 47 -13.30 1.76 7.20
CA VAL A 47 -12.39 0.92 6.43
C VAL A 47 -11.28 0.33 7.30
N ALA A 48 -10.72 1.08 8.24
CA ALA A 48 -9.64 0.61 9.11
C ALA A 48 -9.95 -0.69 9.86
N PRO A 49 -11.11 -0.87 10.54
CA PRO A 49 -11.41 -2.12 11.22
C PRO A 49 -11.63 -3.28 10.24
N ILE A 50 -12.19 -3.03 9.05
CA ILE A 50 -12.39 -4.05 8.01
C ILE A 50 -11.03 -4.50 7.47
N ALA A 51 -10.17 -3.57 7.08
CA ALA A 51 -8.82 -3.84 6.60
C ALA A 51 -7.99 -4.60 7.63
N ALA A 52 -8.08 -4.22 8.91
CA ALA A 52 -7.40 -4.90 10.01
C ALA A 52 -7.92 -6.34 10.23
N ARG A 53 -9.21 -6.59 10.03
CA ARG A 53 -9.80 -7.94 10.11
C ARG A 53 -9.36 -8.81 8.94
N LEU A 54 -9.44 -8.30 7.71
CA LEU A 54 -9.02 -9.02 6.51
C LEU A 54 -7.52 -9.35 6.54
N SER A 55 -6.69 -8.41 7.01
CA SER A 55 -5.26 -8.61 7.15
C SER A 55 -4.89 -9.74 8.12
N LYS A 56 -5.71 -9.99 9.16
CA LYS A 56 -5.50 -11.14 10.07
C LYS A 56 -5.78 -12.48 9.39
N GLY A 57 -6.80 -12.55 8.53
CA GLY A 57 -7.20 -13.78 7.84
C GLY A 57 -6.22 -14.26 6.75
N ALA A 58 -5.43 -13.37 6.16
CA ALA A 58 -4.51 -13.68 5.07
C ALA A 58 -3.13 -14.25 5.51
N ALA A 59 -3.04 -14.85 6.70
CA ALA A 59 -1.77 -15.34 7.23
C ALA A 59 -1.30 -16.64 6.57
N SER A 60 -0.39 -16.55 5.60
CA SER A 60 0.45 -17.70 5.23
C SER A 60 1.36 -18.09 6.40
N ARG A 61 1.58 -19.39 6.60
CA ARG A 61 2.51 -19.93 7.62
C ARG A 61 3.95 -19.42 7.43
N ASP A 62 4.31 -19.04 6.21
CA ASP A 62 5.66 -18.57 5.85
C ASP A 62 5.82 -17.03 5.90
N ALA A 63 4.85 -16.32 6.47
CA ALA A 63 4.89 -14.86 6.55
C ALA A 63 5.93 -14.41 7.59
N GLU A 64 6.91 -13.62 7.16
CA GLU A 64 7.90 -13.00 8.05
C GLU A 64 7.61 -11.51 8.27
N PRO A 65 7.88 -10.98 9.48
CA PRO A 65 7.73 -9.55 9.71
C PRO A 65 8.72 -8.77 8.85
N GLY A 66 8.22 -7.79 8.11
CA GLY A 66 8.95 -7.00 7.12
C GLY A 66 8.56 -7.33 5.67
N ASP A 67 7.94 -8.49 5.41
CA ASP A 67 7.57 -8.89 4.04
C ASP A 67 6.57 -7.91 3.41
N GLN A 68 5.57 -7.47 4.19
CA GLN A 68 4.53 -6.58 3.73
C GLN A 68 5.11 -5.17 3.50
N THR A 69 5.99 -4.73 4.39
CA THR A 69 6.70 -3.44 4.28
C THR A 69 7.58 -3.41 3.03
N VAL A 70 8.41 -4.42 2.80
CA VAL A 70 9.27 -4.50 1.61
C VAL A 70 8.42 -4.55 0.34
N GLN A 71 7.33 -5.31 0.34
CA GLN A 71 6.39 -5.37 -0.79
C GLN A 71 5.83 -3.99 -1.15
N TYR A 72 5.35 -3.22 -0.16
CA TYR A 72 4.82 -1.88 -0.42
C TYR A 72 5.89 -0.85 -0.76
N VAL A 73 7.05 -0.89 -0.10
CA VAL A 73 8.17 0.01 -0.42
C VAL A 73 8.60 -0.18 -1.88
N VAL A 74 8.76 -1.43 -2.32
CA VAL A 74 9.09 -1.72 -3.73
C VAL A 74 7.96 -1.29 -4.66
N PHE A 75 6.70 -1.56 -4.30
CA PHE A 75 5.55 -1.09 -5.07
C PHE A 75 5.60 0.43 -5.28
N PHE A 76 5.71 1.21 -4.21
CA PHE A 76 5.71 2.67 -4.28
C PHE A 76 6.96 3.21 -4.97
N ALA A 77 8.13 2.63 -4.73
CA ALA A 77 9.36 3.05 -5.41
C ALA A 77 9.23 2.87 -6.93
N VAL A 78 8.80 1.70 -7.39
CA VAL A 78 8.61 1.42 -8.82
C VAL A 78 7.49 2.28 -9.40
N ALA A 79 6.40 2.49 -8.66
CA ALA A 79 5.29 3.32 -9.11
C ALA A 79 5.71 4.79 -9.28
N VAL A 80 6.43 5.36 -8.31
CA VAL A 80 6.91 6.74 -8.36
C VAL A 80 7.93 6.92 -9.48
N VAL A 81 8.95 6.06 -9.54
CA VAL A 81 9.98 6.13 -10.59
C VAL A 81 9.36 5.95 -11.97
N GLY A 82 8.48 4.97 -12.14
CA GLY A 82 7.79 4.71 -13.40
C GLY A 82 6.89 5.88 -13.82
N ARG A 83 6.15 6.48 -12.88
CA ARG A 83 5.28 7.62 -13.18
C ARG A 83 6.08 8.86 -13.57
N VAL A 84 7.17 9.15 -12.85
CA VAL A 84 8.06 10.29 -13.16
C VAL A 84 8.75 10.08 -14.51
N ALA A 85 9.26 8.88 -14.78
CA ALA A 85 9.95 8.58 -16.03
C ALA A 85 9.00 8.62 -17.25
N LEU A 86 7.78 8.09 -17.12
CA LEU A 86 6.81 8.18 -18.22
C LEU A 86 6.30 9.61 -18.39
N GLY A 87 6.07 10.35 -17.31
CA GLY A 87 5.69 11.76 -17.36
C GLY A 87 6.75 12.64 -18.02
N SER A 88 8.04 12.40 -17.75
CA SER A 88 9.12 13.16 -18.40
C SER A 88 9.25 12.88 -19.90
N LEU A 89 8.73 11.75 -20.36
CA LEU A 89 8.63 11.38 -21.78
C LEU A 89 7.31 11.84 -22.43
N GLY A 90 6.45 12.55 -21.70
CA GLY A 90 5.14 13.01 -22.19
C GLY A 90 4.05 11.95 -22.18
N TYR A 91 4.29 10.78 -21.57
CA TYR A 91 3.29 9.72 -21.41
C TYR A 91 2.44 9.98 -20.15
N ASP A 92 1.45 10.85 -20.32
CA ASP A 92 0.43 11.13 -19.34
C ASP A 92 -0.90 10.41 -19.61
N GLY A 93 -1.71 10.28 -18.55
CA GLY A 93 -3.04 9.69 -18.62
C GLY A 93 -3.16 8.28 -18.03
N THR A 94 -4.34 7.70 -18.22
CA THR A 94 -4.78 6.48 -17.52
C THR A 94 -4.04 5.23 -18.00
N GLY A 95 -3.77 5.10 -19.30
CA GLY A 95 -3.06 3.94 -19.87
C GLY A 95 -1.64 3.75 -19.28
N PRO A 96 -0.77 4.77 -19.36
CA PRO A 96 0.54 4.76 -18.71
C PRO A 96 0.46 4.50 -17.19
N SER A 97 -0.55 5.06 -16.51
CA SER A 97 -0.75 4.86 -15.07
C SER A 97 -1.10 3.41 -14.72
N LEU A 98 -1.94 2.74 -15.53
CA LEU A 98 -2.27 1.32 -15.37
C LEU A 98 -1.06 0.43 -15.65
N PHE A 99 -0.24 0.77 -16.65
CA PHE A 99 1.00 0.06 -16.92
C PHE A 99 1.97 0.15 -15.74
N VAL A 100 2.19 1.35 -15.21
CA VAL A 100 3.04 1.58 -14.04
C VAL A 100 2.53 0.81 -12.82
N PHE A 101 1.21 0.80 -12.60
CA PHE A 101 0.57 0.02 -11.54
C PHE A 101 0.82 -1.49 -11.71
N ALA A 102 0.67 -2.02 -12.93
CA ALA A 102 0.90 -3.44 -13.19
C ALA A 102 2.38 -3.81 -13.00
N ALA A 103 3.29 -2.97 -13.48
CA ALA A 103 4.73 -3.15 -13.31
C ALA A 103 5.16 -3.09 -11.84
N SER A 104 4.64 -2.13 -11.08
CA SER A 104 4.91 -2.01 -9.65
C SER A 104 4.34 -3.18 -8.87
N TRP A 105 3.14 -3.65 -9.20
CA TRP A 105 2.55 -4.84 -8.60
C TRP A 105 3.38 -6.10 -8.85
N LEU A 106 3.84 -6.29 -10.09
CA LEU A 106 4.70 -7.42 -10.44
C LEU A 106 6.02 -7.39 -9.65
N ALA A 107 6.69 -6.24 -9.59
CA ALA A 107 7.93 -6.06 -8.82
C ALA A 107 7.69 -6.35 -7.32
N ALA A 108 6.63 -5.78 -6.76
CA ALA A 108 6.23 -5.96 -5.36
C ALA A 108 5.95 -7.43 -5.02
N SER A 109 5.28 -8.17 -5.91
CA SER A 109 4.98 -9.60 -5.69
C SER A 109 6.23 -10.46 -5.51
N LYS A 110 7.35 -10.06 -6.13
CA LYS A 110 8.66 -10.75 -6.03
C LYS A 110 9.57 -10.16 -4.95
N ALA A 111 9.19 -9.04 -4.35
CA ALA A 111 10.04 -8.26 -3.45
C ALA A 111 10.29 -8.91 -2.09
N ARG A 112 9.52 -9.92 -1.68
CA ARG A 112 9.70 -10.57 -0.37
C ARG A 112 11.11 -11.11 -0.16
N ARG A 113 11.78 -11.52 -1.25
CA ARG A 113 13.18 -11.97 -1.23
C ARG A 113 14.18 -10.88 -0.84
N LEU A 114 13.78 -9.61 -0.84
CA LEU A 114 14.62 -8.49 -0.42
C LEU A 114 14.52 -8.22 1.09
N ASN A 115 13.73 -8.99 1.83
CA ASN A 115 13.62 -8.85 3.28
C ASN A 115 14.92 -9.33 3.95
N PRO A 116 15.70 -8.45 4.63
CA PRO A 116 16.96 -8.84 5.25
C PRO A 116 16.81 -9.93 6.33
N ARG A 117 15.62 -10.02 6.95
CA ARG A 117 15.35 -11.08 7.93
C ARG A 117 15.35 -12.49 7.33
N ARG A 118 14.94 -12.62 6.06
CA ARG A 118 14.99 -13.88 5.33
C ARG A 118 16.44 -14.29 5.06
N TRP A 119 17.29 -13.33 4.66
CA TRP A 119 18.72 -13.59 4.43
C TRP A 119 19.44 -14.02 5.71
N ASN A 120 19.15 -13.37 6.84
CA ASN A 120 19.77 -13.73 8.11
C ASN A 120 19.32 -15.11 8.62
N ARG A 121 18.11 -15.55 8.25
CA ARG A 121 17.62 -16.89 8.57
C ARG A 121 18.23 -17.96 7.67
N GLU A 122 18.38 -17.68 6.37
CA GLU A 122 19.10 -18.55 5.43
C GLU A 122 20.58 -18.67 5.77
N ALA A 123 21.23 -17.59 6.23
CA ALA A 123 22.62 -17.61 6.67
C ALA A 123 22.86 -18.31 8.02
N ALA A 124 21.81 -18.52 8.80
CA ALA A 124 21.86 -19.20 10.10
C ALA A 124 21.38 -20.66 10.06
N ALA A 125 20.93 -21.13 8.88
CA ALA A 125 20.50 -22.51 8.62
C ALA A 125 21.61 -23.28 7.89
#